data_AF-A0AAE1PSJ9-F1
#
_entry.id   AF-A0AAE1PSJ9-F1
#
_cell.length_a   1.000
_cell.length_b   1.000
_cell.length_c   1.000
_cell.angle_alpha   90.00
_cell.angle_beta   90.00
_cell.angle_gamma   90.00
#
_symmetry.space_group_name_H-M   'P 1'
#
loop_
_entity.id
_entity.type
_entity.pdbx_description
1 polymer ?
#
loop_
_entity_poly.entity_id
_entity_poly.type
_entity_poly.pdbx_seq_one_letter_code
_entity_poly.pdbx_strand_id
1 'polypeptide(L)'
;MDKLQETSGNVEELKSELGELEPELKATQEEGQRLTHALAHHRSQVSTVRDQMLTQEDKVKERSDAVTALGEEIAQEVGEALPGLEAAEKSIRALDKKDLVEVRVLNKPPDIVLLVLEPICILLSVKPEWSAIKTLLGDPTMTKRMLEVEKDTISDATLRKLKKYTESPKFVPDEVGKVSKPC
;
A
#
# COMPACT_ATOMS: atom_id res chain seq x y z
N MET A 1 0.60 70.12 72.51
CA MET A 1 -0.67 69.93 71.80
C MET A 1 -0.43 69.39 70.39
N ASP A 2 0.71 69.71 69.77
CA ASP A 2 1.10 69.30 68.40
C ASP A 2 1.06 67.79 68.14
N LYS A 3 1.54 66.98 69.09
CA LYS A 3 1.60 65.52 68.93
C LYS A 3 0.25 64.83 68.78
N LEU A 4 -0.82 65.41 69.36
CA LEU A 4 -2.18 64.89 69.24
C LEU A 4 -2.82 65.28 67.90
N GLN A 5 -2.55 66.50 67.41
CA GLN A 5 -3.00 66.96 66.09
C GLN A 5 -2.32 66.18 64.96
N GLU A 6 -1.01 65.91 65.08
CA GLU A 6 -0.25 65.13 64.10
C GLU A 6 -0.74 63.66 64.07
N THR A 7 -0.97 63.04 65.23
CA THR A 7 -1.59 61.70 65.27
C THR A 7 -3.02 61.69 64.74
N SER A 8 -3.79 62.77 64.93
CA SER A 8 -5.15 62.87 64.38
C SER A 8 -5.12 62.98 62.86
N GLY A 9 -4.19 63.76 62.29
CA GLY A 9 -3.99 63.87 60.84
C GLY A 9 -3.55 62.55 60.21
N ASN A 10 -2.59 61.86 60.82
CA ASN A 10 -2.12 60.56 60.34
C ASN A 10 -3.20 59.48 60.41
N VAL A 11 -4.08 59.52 61.43
CA VAL A 11 -5.23 58.60 61.53
C VAL A 11 -6.26 58.91 60.44
N GLU A 12 -6.44 60.17 60.06
CA GLU A 12 -7.35 60.57 58.98
C GLU A 12 -6.80 60.15 57.60
N GLU A 13 -5.50 60.32 57.38
CA GLU A 13 -4.80 59.89 56.16
C GLU A 13 -4.84 58.37 55.99
N LEU A 14 -4.49 57.62 57.03
CA LEU A 14 -4.59 56.15 57.03
C LEU A 14 -6.02 55.66 56.78
N LYS A 15 -7.04 56.38 57.26
CA LYS A 15 -8.45 56.06 56.98
C LYS A 15 -8.83 56.33 55.52
N SER A 16 -8.31 57.41 54.94
CA SER A 16 -8.50 57.71 53.52
C SER A 16 -7.86 56.64 52.64
N GLU A 17 -6.60 56.29 52.92
CA GLU A 17 -5.87 55.24 52.20
C GLU A 17 -6.57 53.88 52.33
N LEU A 18 -7.05 53.51 53.52
CA LEU A 18 -7.87 52.30 53.73
C LEU A 18 -9.15 52.29 52.87
N GLY A 19 -9.81 53.45 52.78
CA GLY A 19 -11.02 53.61 51.97
C GLY A 19 -10.77 53.49 50.46
N GLU A 20 -9.57 53.85 49.98
CA GLU A 20 -9.16 53.70 48.58
C GLU A 20 -8.66 52.28 48.25
N LEU A 21 -8.03 51.60 49.22
CA LEU A 21 -7.58 50.21 49.07
C LEU A 21 -8.73 49.19 49.08
N GLU A 22 -9.83 49.44 49.78
CA GLU A 22 -11.01 48.56 49.80
C GLU A 22 -11.63 48.28 48.40
N PRO A 23 -11.94 49.29 47.55
CA PRO A 23 -12.46 49.05 46.22
C PRO A 23 -11.43 48.39 45.29
N GLU A 24 -10.14 48.72 45.43
CA GLU A 24 -9.07 48.12 44.63
C GLU A 24 -8.85 46.63 44.98
N LEU A 25 -8.92 46.29 46.28
CA LEU A 25 -8.89 44.92 46.76
C LEU A 25 -10.09 44.12 46.24
N LYS A 26 -11.28 44.71 46.26
CA LYS A 26 -12.50 44.08 45.75
C LYS A 26 -12.45 43.83 44.24
N ALA A 27 -12.00 44.83 43.47
CA ALA A 27 -11.80 44.70 42.02
C ALA A 27 -10.76 43.62 41.67
N THR A 28 -9.65 43.58 42.40
CA THR A 28 -8.61 42.55 42.23
C THR A 28 -9.11 41.16 42.61
N GLN A 29 -9.94 41.05 43.65
CA GLN A 29 -10.56 39.79 44.06
C GLN A 29 -11.55 39.28 43.02
N GLU A 30 -12.38 40.15 42.45
CA GLU A 30 -13.32 39.82 41.37
C GLU A 30 -12.58 39.37 40.10
N GLU A 31 -11.51 40.06 39.71
CA GLU A 31 -10.68 39.66 38.58
C GLU A 31 -9.96 38.32 38.83
N GLY A 32 -9.46 38.10 40.05
CA GLY A 32 -8.86 36.82 40.46
C GLY A 32 -9.85 35.65 40.38
N GLN A 33 -11.11 35.87 40.79
CA GLN A 33 -12.17 34.87 40.64
C GLN A 33 -12.49 34.59 39.17
N ARG A 34 -12.56 35.64 38.33
CA ARG A 34 -12.80 35.51 36.89
C ARG A 34 -11.71 34.69 36.20
N LEU A 35 -10.44 35.00 36.48
CA LEU A 35 -9.29 34.28 35.95
C LEU A 35 -9.28 32.82 36.42
N THR A 36 -9.58 32.57 37.69
CA THR A 36 -9.67 31.19 38.24
C THR A 36 -10.74 30.38 37.51
N HIS A 37 -11.90 30.98 37.25
CA HIS A 37 -12.99 30.32 36.53
C HIS A 37 -12.63 30.04 35.07
N ALA A 38 -12.02 31.00 34.38
CA ALA A 38 -11.55 30.82 33.01
C ALA A 38 -10.48 29.71 32.92
N LEU A 39 -9.56 29.66 33.89
CA LEU A 39 -8.50 28.66 33.93
C LEU A 39 -9.04 27.26 34.22
N ALA A 40 -10.05 27.14 35.09
CA ALA A 40 -10.77 25.88 35.33
C ALA A 40 -11.48 25.39 34.07
N HIS A 41 -12.17 26.29 33.35
CA HIS A 41 -12.84 25.97 32.09
C HIS A 41 -11.84 25.49 31.03
N HIS A 42 -10.75 26.23 30.80
CA HIS A 42 -9.71 25.83 29.86
C HIS A 42 -9.05 24.50 30.23
N ARG A 43 -8.79 24.26 31.52
CA ARG A 43 -8.21 22.99 31.99
C ARG A 43 -9.13 21.81 31.70
N SER A 44 -10.45 21.98 31.87
CA SER A 44 -11.43 20.95 31.51
C SER A 44 -11.40 20.66 30.01
N GLN A 45 -11.39 21.70 29.17
CA GLN A 45 -11.35 21.53 27.71
C GLN A 45 -10.08 20.82 27.25
N VAL A 46 -8.91 21.20 27.79
CA VAL A 46 -7.63 20.55 27.47
C VAL A 46 -7.62 19.09 27.92
N SER A 47 -8.24 18.76 29.06
CA SER A 47 -8.36 17.36 29.50
C SER A 47 -9.18 16.54 28.51
N THR A 48 -10.35 17.04 28.10
CA THR A 48 -11.23 16.33 27.15
C THR A 48 -10.53 16.11 25.81
N VAL A 49 -9.84 17.13 25.29
CA VAL A 49 -9.10 17.01 24.02
C VAL A 49 -7.96 16.01 24.15
N ARG A 50 -7.25 16.00 25.29
CA ARG A 50 -6.18 15.03 25.55
C ARG A 50 -6.71 13.59 25.56
N ASP A 51 -7.82 13.33 26.26
CA ASP A 51 -8.42 11.99 26.31
C ASP A 51 -8.90 11.53 24.92
N GLN A 52 -9.45 12.45 24.12
CA GLN A 52 -9.82 12.20 22.74
C GLN A 52 -8.60 11.89 21.87
N MET A 53 -7.50 12.63 22.03
CA MET A 53 -6.26 12.39 21.29
C MET A 53 -5.68 11.01 21.61
N LEU A 54 -5.56 10.65 22.88
CA LEU A 54 -5.08 9.31 23.28
C LEU A 54 -5.92 8.19 22.63
N THR A 55 -7.25 8.35 22.66
CA THR A 55 -8.17 7.39 22.03
C THR A 55 -7.99 7.32 20.51
N GLN A 56 -7.70 8.45 19.85
CA GLN A 56 -7.46 8.47 18.41
C GLN A 56 -6.07 7.92 18.06
N GLU A 57 -5.05 8.19 18.86
CA GLU A 57 -3.70 7.65 18.69
C GLU A 57 -3.72 6.12 18.71
N ASP A 58 -4.43 5.49 19.64
CA ASP A 58 -4.58 4.03 19.68
C ASP A 58 -5.26 3.48 18.41
N LYS A 59 -6.33 4.14 17.93
CA LYS A 59 -7.03 3.74 16.70
C LYS A 59 -6.21 3.96 15.43
N VAL A 60 -5.35 4.97 15.42
CA VAL A 60 -4.44 5.23 14.29
C VAL A 60 -3.32 4.20 14.31
N LYS A 61 -2.79 3.88 15.49
CA LYS A 61 -1.75 2.87 15.64
C LYS A 61 -2.22 1.48 15.22
N GLU A 62 -3.40 1.04 15.69
CA GLU A 62 -3.97 -0.25 15.27
C GLU A 62 -4.16 -0.34 13.75
N ARG A 63 -4.67 0.74 13.13
CA ARG A 63 -4.83 0.79 11.68
C ARG A 63 -3.51 0.84 10.93
N SER A 64 -2.52 1.56 11.46
CA SER A 64 -1.17 1.60 10.90
C SER A 64 -0.55 0.22 10.91
N ASP A 65 -0.61 -0.48 12.04
CA ASP A 65 -0.05 -1.82 12.19
C ASP A 65 -0.74 -2.82 11.25
N ALA A 66 -2.07 -2.74 11.09
CA ALA A 66 -2.81 -3.57 10.15
C ALA A 66 -2.43 -3.29 8.68
N VAL A 67 -2.27 -2.02 8.30
CA VAL A 67 -1.86 -1.64 6.94
C VAL A 67 -0.42 -2.06 6.67
N THR A 68 0.48 -1.90 7.64
CA THR A 68 1.87 -2.34 7.53
C THR A 68 1.94 -3.86 7.33
N ALA A 69 1.22 -4.64 8.14
CA ALA A 69 1.20 -6.10 8.01
C ALA A 69 0.69 -6.57 6.63
N LEU A 70 -0.41 -5.98 6.14
CA LEU A 70 -0.91 -6.27 4.78
C LEU A 70 0.09 -5.84 3.69
N GLY A 71 0.76 -4.71 3.88
CA GLY A 71 1.79 -4.24 2.96
C GLY A 71 2.99 -5.18 2.89
N GLU A 72 3.42 -5.73 4.03
CA GLU A 72 4.50 -6.71 4.11
C GLU A 72 4.12 -8.04 3.44
N GLU A 73 2.89 -8.53 3.65
CA GLU A 73 2.39 -9.75 2.99
C GLU A 73 2.39 -9.60 1.47
N ILE A 74 1.81 -8.51 0.95
CA ILE A 74 1.76 -8.25 -0.49
C ILE A 74 3.18 -8.06 -1.05
N ALA A 75 4.05 -7.34 -0.34
CA ALA A 75 5.42 -7.15 -0.77
C ALA A 75 6.19 -8.48 -0.86
N GLN A 76 5.92 -9.40 0.07
CA GLN A 76 6.48 -10.74 0.03
C GLN A 76 5.96 -11.53 -1.18
N GLU A 77 4.63 -11.60 -1.37
CA GLU A 77 4.03 -12.34 -2.49
C GLU A 77 4.51 -11.82 -3.85
N VAL A 78 4.61 -10.49 -4.00
CA VAL A 78 5.16 -9.85 -5.20
C VAL A 78 6.64 -10.19 -5.35
N GLY A 79 7.41 -10.11 -4.26
CA GLY A 79 8.83 -10.45 -4.24
C GLY A 79 9.13 -11.90 -4.61
N GLU A 80 8.23 -12.84 -4.27
CA GLU A 80 8.33 -14.25 -4.66
C GLU A 80 7.96 -14.47 -6.14
N ALA A 81 7.00 -13.70 -6.67
CA ALA A 81 6.53 -13.84 -8.05
C ALA A 81 7.47 -13.20 -9.09
N LEU A 82 8.08 -12.06 -8.77
CA LEU A 82 9.00 -11.33 -9.66
C LEU A 82 10.18 -12.17 -10.21
N PRO A 83 10.95 -12.92 -9.40
CA PRO A 83 12.08 -13.70 -9.91
C PRO A 83 11.63 -14.81 -10.86
N GLY A 84 10.45 -15.40 -10.64
CA GLY A 84 9.87 -16.39 -11.55
C GLY A 84 9.51 -15.76 -12.91
N LEU A 85 8.94 -14.56 -12.89
CA LEU A 85 8.63 -13.79 -14.08
C LEU A 85 9.90 -13.38 -14.84
N GLU A 86 10.91 -12.84 -14.16
CA GLU A 86 12.19 -12.46 -14.78
C GLU A 86 12.91 -13.68 -15.39
N ALA A 87 12.87 -14.83 -14.72
CA ALA A 87 13.40 -16.08 -15.24
C ALA A 87 12.67 -16.53 -16.52
N ALA A 88 11.34 -16.38 -16.56
CA ALA A 88 10.54 -16.66 -17.75
C ALA A 88 10.86 -15.68 -18.89
N GLU A 89 10.94 -14.37 -18.62
CA GLU A 89 11.30 -13.35 -19.60
C GLU A 89 12.71 -13.57 -20.17
N LYS A 90 13.66 -13.97 -19.33
CA LYS A 90 15.02 -14.34 -19.75
C LYS A 90 15.03 -15.58 -20.63
N SER A 91 14.23 -16.59 -20.29
CA SER A 91 14.11 -17.81 -21.10
C SER A 91 13.48 -17.53 -22.46
N ILE A 92 12.45 -16.67 -22.51
CA ILE A 92 11.83 -16.21 -23.76
C ILE A 92 12.85 -15.45 -24.63
N ARG A 93 13.72 -14.62 -24.02
CA ARG A 93 14.80 -13.92 -24.75
C ARG A 93 15.93 -14.84 -25.22
N ALA A 94 16.18 -15.93 -24.49
CA ALA A 94 17.16 -16.94 -24.85
C ALA A 94 16.66 -17.88 -25.97
N LEU A 95 15.38 -17.83 -26.33
CA LEU A 95 14.80 -18.64 -27.39
C LEU A 95 15.31 -18.22 -28.76
N ASP A 96 16.05 -19.12 -29.42
CA ASP A 96 16.64 -18.87 -30.72
C ASP A 96 15.65 -19.05 -31.87
N LYS A 97 15.80 -18.27 -32.94
CA LYS A 97 14.94 -18.39 -34.14
C LYS A 97 15.06 -19.77 -34.82
N LYS A 98 16.20 -20.44 -34.65
CA LYS A 98 16.44 -21.78 -35.22
C LYS A 98 15.56 -22.82 -34.55
N ASP A 99 15.47 -22.76 -33.23
CA ASP A 99 14.67 -23.64 -32.39
C ASP A 99 13.16 -23.55 -32.73
N LEU A 100 12.67 -22.34 -32.99
CA LEU A 100 11.30 -22.11 -33.46
C LEU A 100 11.04 -22.70 -34.85
N VAL A 101 12.02 -22.61 -35.75
CA VAL A 101 11.92 -23.18 -37.10
C VAL A 101 11.91 -24.70 -37.06
N GLU A 102 12.66 -25.33 -36.16
CA GLU A 102 12.65 -26.78 -35.97
C GLU A 102 11.26 -27.29 -35.58
N VAL A 103 10.62 -26.64 -34.60
CA VAL A 103 9.25 -27.00 -34.17
C VAL A 103 8.24 -26.75 -35.29
N ARG A 104 8.41 -25.69 -36.09
CA ARG A 104 7.53 -25.35 -37.21
C ARG A 104 7.56 -26.38 -38.35
N VAL A 105 8.72 -26.97 -38.63
CA VAL A 105 8.92 -27.92 -39.73
C VAL A 105 8.34 -29.31 -39.41
N LEU A 106 7.99 -29.57 -38.15
CA LEU A 106 7.32 -30.81 -37.77
C LEU A 106 5.97 -30.94 -38.48
N ASN A 107 5.75 -32.07 -39.16
CA ASN A 107 4.48 -32.36 -39.81
C ASN A 107 3.38 -32.63 -38.78
N LYS A 108 3.73 -33.34 -37.70
CA LYS A 108 2.88 -33.61 -36.54
C LYS A 108 3.68 -33.35 -35.26
N PRO A 109 3.33 -32.33 -34.47
CA PRO A 109 4.01 -32.04 -33.21
C PRO A 109 3.67 -33.13 -32.17
N PRO A 110 4.61 -33.49 -31.28
CA PRO A 110 4.32 -34.32 -30.12
C PRO A 110 3.27 -33.67 -29.20
N ASP A 111 2.43 -34.48 -28.54
CA ASP A 111 1.37 -33.98 -27.64
C ASP A 111 1.89 -33.04 -26.54
N ILE A 112 3.11 -33.27 -26.05
CA ILE A 112 3.73 -32.42 -25.03
C ILE A 112 4.08 -31.02 -25.56
N VAL A 113 4.45 -30.90 -26.83
CA VAL A 113 4.75 -29.61 -27.47
C VAL A 113 3.45 -28.85 -27.74
N LEU A 114 2.38 -29.55 -28.14
CA LEU A 114 1.05 -28.95 -28.27
C LEU A 114 0.53 -28.41 -26.93
N LEU A 115 0.74 -29.15 -25.84
CA LEU A 115 0.35 -28.74 -24.49
C LEU A 115 1.00 -27.41 -24.05
N VAL A 116 2.17 -27.07 -24.61
CA VAL A 116 2.86 -25.80 -24.35
C VAL A 116 2.44 -24.69 -25.30
N LEU A 117 2.24 -25.01 -26.58
CA LEU A 117 1.88 -24.03 -27.60
C LEU A 117 0.43 -23.56 -27.52
N GLU A 118 -0.48 -24.41 -27.04
CA GLU A 118 -1.90 -24.07 -26.87
C GLU A 118 -2.13 -22.93 -25.86
N PRO A 119 -1.57 -22.95 -24.63
CA PRO A 119 -1.60 -21.84 -23.69
C PRO A 119 -1.07 -20.52 -24.28
N ILE A 120 0.02 -20.59 -25.03
CA ILE A 120 0.64 -19.41 -25.66
C ILE A 120 -0.30 -18.80 -26.71
N CYS A 121 -0.98 -19.64 -27.50
CA CYS A 121 -1.97 -19.16 -28.46
C CYS A 121 -3.17 -18.52 -27.78
N ILE A 122 -3.67 -19.12 -26.70
CA ILE A 122 -4.78 -18.57 -25.91
C ILE A 122 -4.38 -17.20 -25.32
N LEU A 123 -3.15 -17.07 -24.83
CA LEU A 123 -2.61 -15.81 -24.30
C LEU A 123 -2.54 -14.71 -25.38
N LEU A 124 -2.11 -15.08 -26.59
CA LEU A 124 -1.99 -14.16 -27.72
C LEU A 124 -3.30 -13.96 -28.51
N SER A 125 -4.42 -14.47 -28.00
CA SER A 125 -5.74 -14.45 -28.65
C SER A 125 -5.77 -15.06 -30.05
N VAL A 126 -4.91 -16.06 -30.29
CA VAL A 126 -4.85 -16.85 -31.52
C VAL A 126 -5.60 -18.16 -31.29
N LYS A 127 -6.30 -18.65 -32.32
CA LYS A 127 -6.96 -19.96 -32.23
C LYS A 127 -5.91 -21.06 -32.03
N PRO A 128 -6.11 -22.01 -31.09
CA PRO A 128 -5.17 -23.10 -30.82
C PRO A 128 -5.28 -24.20 -31.90
N GLU A 129 -5.10 -23.83 -33.17
CA GLU A 129 -5.07 -24.77 -34.29
C GLU A 129 -3.64 -24.85 -34.82
N TRP A 130 -3.17 -26.04 -35.20
CA TRP A 130 -1.80 -26.25 -35.67
C TRP A 130 -1.41 -25.37 -36.87
N SER A 131 -2.36 -25.06 -37.75
CA SER A 131 -2.18 -24.12 -38.87
C SER A 131 -1.84 -22.69 -38.39
N ALA A 132 -2.56 -22.21 -37.38
CA ALA A 132 -2.37 -20.91 -36.76
C ALA A 132 -1.09 -20.87 -35.90
N ILE A 133 -0.81 -21.95 -35.18
CA ILE A 133 0.44 -22.14 -34.42
C ILE A 133 1.65 -22.08 -35.37
N LYS A 134 1.62 -22.77 -36.52
CA LYS A 134 2.70 -22.70 -37.52
C LYS A 134 2.94 -21.29 -38.05
N THR A 135 1.85 -20.55 -38.27
CA THR A 135 1.91 -19.14 -38.70
C THR A 135 2.54 -18.27 -37.60
N LEU A 136 2.13 -18.48 -36.34
CA LEU A 136 2.66 -17.77 -35.19
C LEU A 136 4.15 -18.06 -34.94
N LEU A 137 4.57 -19.33 -35.03
CA LEU A 137 5.98 -19.74 -34.92
C LEU A 137 6.86 -19.18 -36.05
N GLY A 138 6.26 -18.82 -37.18
CA GLY A 138 6.94 -18.15 -38.30
C GLY A 138 7.04 -16.64 -38.16
N ASP A 139 6.31 -16.04 -37.21
CA ASP A 139 6.27 -14.59 -37.01
C ASP A 139 7.54 -14.12 -36.27
N PRO A 140 8.38 -13.26 -36.88
CA PRO A 140 9.59 -12.75 -36.24
C PRO A 140 9.29 -11.87 -35.01
N THR A 141 8.04 -11.43 -34.84
CA THR A 141 7.59 -10.62 -33.71
C THR A 141 7.02 -11.44 -32.56
N MET A 142 6.88 -12.76 -32.70
CA MET A 142 6.27 -13.63 -31.67
C MET A 142 6.96 -13.47 -30.30
N THR A 143 8.29 -13.55 -30.25
CA THR A 143 9.05 -13.37 -29.00
C THR A 143 8.81 -12.01 -28.37
N LYS A 144 8.68 -10.96 -29.20
CA LYS A 144 8.39 -9.61 -28.76
C LYS A 144 6.97 -9.50 -28.20
N ARG A 145 5.99 -10.07 -28.91
CA ARG A 145 4.59 -10.14 -28.48
C ARG A 145 4.41 -10.91 -27.17
N MET A 146 5.22 -11.94 -26.91
CA MET A 146 5.21 -12.69 -25.64
C MET A 146 5.77 -11.86 -24.47
N LEU A 147 6.74 -10.98 -24.72
CA LEU A 147 7.30 -10.06 -23.72
C LEU A 147 6.41 -8.84 -23.48
N GLU A 148 5.71 -8.38 -24.52
CA GLU A 148 4.82 -7.21 -24.50
C GLU A 148 3.36 -7.56 -24.12
N VAL A 149 3.09 -8.80 -23.66
CA VAL A 149 1.74 -9.16 -23.20
C VAL A 149 1.36 -8.29 -22.00
N GLU A 150 0.27 -7.54 -22.13
CA GLU A 150 -0.32 -6.77 -21.03
C GLU A 150 -0.94 -7.72 -20.00
N LYS A 151 -0.24 -7.89 -18.88
CA LYS A 151 -0.55 -8.83 -17.78
C LYS A 151 -1.90 -8.51 -17.13
N ASP A 152 -2.29 -7.24 -17.08
CA ASP A 152 -3.57 -6.74 -16.55
C ASP A 152 -4.76 -6.89 -17.51
N THR A 153 -4.52 -7.13 -18.80
CA THR A 153 -5.58 -7.25 -19.82
C THR A 153 -6.05 -8.70 -20.00
N ILE A 154 -5.45 -9.66 -19.30
CA ILE A 154 -5.79 -11.07 -19.40
C ILE A 154 -7.12 -11.32 -18.68
N SER A 155 -8.17 -11.63 -19.44
CA SER A 155 -9.48 -11.94 -18.86
C SER A 155 -9.45 -13.17 -17.92
N ASP A 156 -10.29 -13.17 -16.87
CA ASP A 156 -10.52 -14.32 -15.98
C ASP A 156 -10.84 -15.62 -16.71
N ALA A 157 -11.55 -15.52 -17.84
CA ALA A 157 -11.89 -16.67 -18.68
C ALA A 157 -10.64 -17.30 -19.30
N THR A 158 -9.64 -16.48 -19.66
CA THR A 158 -8.34 -16.94 -20.15
C THR A 158 -7.51 -17.54 -19.01
N LEU A 159 -7.47 -16.90 -17.84
CA LEU A 159 -6.76 -17.43 -16.68
C LEU A 159 -7.28 -18.81 -16.25
N ARG A 160 -8.60 -19.01 -16.21
CA ARG A 160 -9.20 -20.32 -15.90
C ARG A 160 -8.82 -21.40 -16.91
N LYS A 161 -8.74 -21.04 -18.20
CA LYS A 161 -8.27 -21.97 -19.24
C LYS A 161 -6.80 -22.30 -19.06
N LEU A 162 -5.95 -21.32 -18.75
CA LEU A 162 -4.52 -21.49 -18.52
C LEU A 162 -4.23 -22.35 -17.28
N LYS A 163 -5.01 -22.16 -16.20
CA LYS A 163 -4.87 -22.92 -14.95
C LYS A 163 -4.92 -24.43 -15.16
N LYS A 164 -5.79 -24.91 -16.06
CA LYS A 164 -5.89 -26.33 -16.43
C LYS A 164 -4.59 -26.91 -17.00
N TYR A 165 -3.79 -26.09 -17.69
CA TYR A 165 -2.49 -26.50 -18.23
C TYR A 165 -1.41 -26.45 -17.14
N THR A 166 -1.39 -25.41 -16.31
CA THR A 166 -0.44 -25.29 -15.19
C THR A 166 -0.62 -26.39 -14.13
N GLU A 167 -1.85 -26.87 -13.92
CA GLU A 167 -2.16 -27.98 -13.01
C GLU A 167 -1.91 -29.36 -13.64
N SER A 168 -1.58 -29.42 -14.93
CA SER A 168 -1.33 -30.69 -15.62
C SER A 168 0.08 -31.21 -15.31
N PRO A 169 0.25 -32.48 -14.87
CA PRO A 169 1.55 -33.05 -14.49
C PRO A 169 2.54 -33.21 -15.66
N LYS A 170 2.07 -33.00 -16.90
CA LYS A 170 2.88 -33.03 -18.12
C LYS A 170 3.41 -31.64 -18.52
N PHE A 171 2.99 -30.58 -17.82
CA PHE A 171 3.38 -29.20 -18.06
C PHE A 171 4.48 -28.79 -17.05
N VAL A 172 5.59 -29.51 -17.07
CA VAL A 172 6.74 -29.28 -16.19
C VAL A 172 7.97 -29.08 -17.08
N PRO A 173 8.83 -28.06 -16.82
CA PRO A 173 10.01 -27.80 -17.65
C PRO A 173 10.92 -29.01 -17.85
N ASP A 174 11.04 -29.89 -16.86
CA ASP A 174 11.85 -31.13 -16.94
C ASP A 174 11.28 -32.16 -17.93
N GLU A 175 9.95 -32.31 -17.98
CA GLU A 175 9.29 -33.26 -18.89
C GLU A 175 9.27 -32.73 -20.32
N VAL A 176 9.10 -31.41 -20.48
CA VAL A 176 9.07 -30.74 -21.78
C VAL A 176 10.47 -30.67 -22.40
N GLY A 177 11.49 -30.33 -21.60
CA GLY A 177 12.88 -30.24 -22.03
C GLY A 177 13.49 -31.56 -22.52
N LYS A 178 12.92 -32.70 -22.12
CA LYS A 178 13.30 -34.04 -22.63
C LYS A 178 12.88 -34.27 -24.08
N VAL A 179 11.81 -33.62 -24.54
CA VAL A 179 11.21 -33.83 -25.86
C VAL A 179 11.52 -32.66 -26.81
N SER A 180 11.79 -31.47 -26.27
CA SER A 180 12.19 -30.30 -27.05
C SER A 180 13.09 -29.39 -26.22
N LYS A 181 14.33 -29.16 -26.69
CA LYS A 181 15.22 -28.09 -26.18
C LYS A 181 14.64 -26.65 -26.28
N PRO A 182 13.78 -26.33 -27.28
CA PRO A 182 13.16 -25.01 -27.43
C PRO A 182 12.06 -24.63 -26.44
N CYS A 183 11.58 -25.55 -25.60
CA CYS A 183 10.36 -25.39 -24.80
C CYS A 183 10.66 -25.56 -23.31
#